data_AF-A0A2U3JZK0-F1
#
_entry.id   AF-A0A2U3JZK0-F1
#
_cell.length_a   1.000
_cell.length_b   1.000
_cell.length_c   1.000
_cell.angle_alpha   90.00
_cell.angle_beta   90.00
_cell.angle_gamma   90.00
#
_symmetry.space_group_name_H-M   'P 1'
#
loop_
_entity.id
_entity.type
_entity.pdbx_description
1 polymer ?
#
loop_
_entity_poly.entity_id
_entity_poly.type
_entity_poly.pdbx_seq_one_letter_code
_entity_poly.pdbx_strand_id
1 'polypeptide(L)'
;MTDTLTETLTAGSILLEDSAVLPASLALQRESQASGWSAVSASPSTFEQQIQEAGWTFFFMAGEIKATVFGFDRQKTLRTALQRLIAKVRTQHCNSIEITQVMGHSFLKVPYVSVFAHPRHLQKGLVFPEQRN
;
A
#
# COMPACT_ATOMS: atom_id res chain seq x y z
N MET A 1 -18.66 9.15 6.27
CA MET A 1 -18.05 7.81 6.20
C MET A 1 -16.57 8.02 6.44
N THR A 2 -16.09 7.68 7.64
CA THR A 2 -14.70 7.79 8.06
C THR A 2 -13.86 6.76 7.29
N ASP A 3 -12.79 7.24 6.67
CA ASP A 3 -11.85 6.45 5.88
C ASP A 3 -10.76 5.96 6.85
N THR A 4 -11.03 4.84 7.54
CA THR A 4 -10.19 4.30 8.62
C THR A 4 -8.77 4.02 8.16
N LEU A 5 -8.57 3.81 6.85
CA LEU A 5 -7.28 3.58 6.21
C LEU A 5 -6.25 4.67 6.54
N THR A 6 -6.71 5.92 6.57
CA THR A 6 -5.83 7.07 6.81
C THR A 6 -5.60 7.36 8.30
N GLU A 7 -6.43 6.80 9.19
CA GLU A 7 -6.27 6.95 10.63
C GLU A 7 -5.21 5.98 11.19
N THR A 8 -5.08 4.79 10.58
CA THR A 8 -4.14 3.74 11.02
C THR A 8 -2.88 3.62 10.15
N LEU A 9 -2.76 4.45 9.09
CA LEU A 9 -1.63 4.40 8.16
C LEU A 9 -0.31 4.75 8.87
N THR A 10 0.56 3.77 8.98
CA THR A 10 1.87 3.88 9.64
C THR A 10 2.94 3.17 8.83
N ALA A 11 4.20 3.34 9.23
CA ALA A 11 5.30 2.57 8.64
C ALA A 11 5.07 1.06 8.86
N GLY A 12 5.22 0.27 7.81
CA GLY A 12 4.89 -1.15 7.78
C GLY A 12 3.43 -1.45 7.44
N SER A 13 2.55 -0.45 7.24
CA SER A 13 1.21 -0.74 6.73
C SER A 13 1.28 -1.27 5.30
N ILE A 14 0.72 -2.46 5.07
CA ILE A 14 0.60 -3.07 3.74
C ILE A 14 -0.80 -2.83 3.21
N LEU A 15 -0.91 -2.28 2.00
CA LEU A 15 -2.15 -2.20 1.26
C LEU A 15 -2.14 -3.15 0.08
N LEU A 16 -3.29 -3.74 -0.19
CA LEU A 16 -3.54 -4.64 -1.31
C LEU A 16 -4.67 -4.08 -2.14
N GLU A 17 -4.57 -4.22 -3.46
CA GLU A 17 -5.71 -3.98 -4.34
C GLU A 17 -6.82 -4.99 -4.05
N ASP A 18 -8.06 -4.52 -3.96
CA ASP A 18 -9.22 -5.36 -3.59
C ASP A 18 -9.45 -6.49 -4.61
N SER A 19 -9.14 -6.24 -5.88
CA SER A 19 -9.21 -7.23 -6.96
C SER A 19 -8.03 -8.19 -7.01
N ALA A 20 -6.98 -7.99 -6.21
CA ALA A 20 -5.85 -8.91 -6.18
C ALA A 20 -6.32 -10.26 -5.62
N VAL A 21 -6.02 -11.33 -6.35
CA VAL A 21 -6.32 -12.69 -5.91
C VAL A 21 -5.46 -12.97 -4.67
N LEU A 22 -6.08 -13.51 -3.62
CA LEU A 22 -5.42 -13.90 -2.38
C LEU A 22 -5.71 -15.37 -2.06
N PRO A 23 -4.88 -16.00 -1.22
CA PRO A 23 -5.30 -17.18 -0.46
C PRO A 23 -6.61 -16.93 0.28
N ALA A 24 -7.50 -17.92 0.31
CA ALA A 24 -8.80 -17.81 0.97
C ALA A 24 -8.70 -17.41 2.47
N SER A 25 -7.63 -17.86 3.15
CA SER A 25 -7.33 -17.51 4.55
C SER A 25 -7.03 -16.02 4.76
N LEU A 26 -6.48 -15.35 3.75
CA LEU A 26 -6.08 -13.93 3.79
C LEU A 26 -7.13 -12.99 3.23
N ALA A 27 -8.02 -13.49 2.37
CA ALA A 27 -9.17 -12.72 1.90
C ALA A 27 -10.07 -12.23 3.05
N LEU A 28 -10.09 -12.96 4.17
CA LEU A 28 -10.83 -12.62 5.39
C LEU A 28 -10.19 -11.51 6.24
N GLN A 29 -8.93 -11.17 5.99
CA GLN A 29 -8.18 -10.16 6.77
C GLN A 29 -8.21 -8.77 6.13
N ARG A 30 -8.87 -8.61 4.97
CA ARG A 30 -9.02 -7.33 4.28
C ARG A 30 -10.14 -6.51 4.91
N GLU A 31 -9.82 -5.33 5.39
CA GLU A 31 -10.82 -4.30 5.67
C GLU A 31 -11.16 -3.57 4.37
N SER A 32 -12.33 -3.85 3.77
CA SER A 32 -12.73 -3.24 2.49
C SER A 32 -12.91 -1.73 2.65
N GLN A 33 -12.30 -0.93 1.77
CA GLN A 33 -12.40 0.53 1.83
C GLN A 33 -12.53 1.19 0.45
N ALA A 34 -12.99 2.45 0.46
CA ALA A 34 -13.59 3.14 -0.69
C ALA A 34 -12.66 3.41 -1.89
N SER A 35 -11.38 3.05 -1.84
CA SER A 35 -10.40 3.27 -2.92
C SER A 35 -10.07 2.04 -3.77
N GLY A 36 -10.75 0.92 -3.56
CA GLY A 36 -10.42 -0.34 -4.24
C GLY A 36 -9.12 -0.96 -3.71
N TRP A 37 -8.68 -0.54 -2.53
CA TRP A 37 -7.48 -0.99 -1.84
C TRP A 37 -7.78 -1.11 -0.35
N SER A 38 -7.36 -2.21 0.24
CA SER A 38 -7.57 -2.56 1.65
C SER A 38 -6.24 -2.67 2.39
N ALA A 39 -6.17 -2.17 3.62
CA ALA A 39 -5.06 -2.48 4.51
C ALA A 39 -5.16 -3.93 5.02
N VAL A 40 -4.00 -4.55 5.22
CA VAL A 40 -3.86 -5.82 5.91
C VAL A 40 -3.73 -5.56 7.41
N SER A 41 -4.50 -6.29 8.23
CA SER A 41 -4.49 -6.16 9.69
C SER A 41 -3.31 -6.88 10.37
N ALA A 42 -2.70 -7.86 9.71
CA ALA A 42 -1.52 -8.58 10.19
C ALA A 42 -0.23 -7.75 10.08
N SER A 43 0.77 -8.04 10.93
CA SER A 43 2.10 -7.44 10.79
C SER A 43 2.77 -7.87 9.46
N PRO A 44 3.70 -7.07 8.90
CA PRO A 44 4.38 -7.42 7.66
C PRO A 44 5.00 -8.81 7.64
N SER A 45 5.70 -9.18 8.71
CA SER A 45 6.34 -10.49 8.84
C SER A 45 5.33 -11.64 8.88
N THR A 46 4.22 -11.45 9.61
CA THR A 46 3.17 -12.46 9.72
C THR A 46 2.44 -12.63 8.39
N PHE A 47 2.16 -11.52 7.70
CA PHE A 47 1.53 -11.54 6.40
C PHE A 47 2.41 -12.24 5.36
N GLU A 48 3.70 -11.90 5.29
CA GLU A 48 4.65 -12.52 4.37
C GLU A 48 4.79 -14.02 4.62
N GLN A 49 4.86 -14.44 5.88
CA GLN A 49 4.86 -15.86 6.25
C GLN A 49 3.59 -16.58 5.77
N GLN A 50 2.40 -16.02 6.01
CA GLN A 50 1.12 -16.62 5.62
C GLN A 50 0.98 -16.74 4.09
N ILE A 51 1.45 -15.74 3.35
CA ILE A 51 1.52 -15.76 1.89
C ILE A 51 2.46 -16.88 1.42
N GLN A 52 3.64 -16.98 2.02
CA GLN A 52 4.64 -17.98 1.65
C GLN A 52 4.16 -19.41 1.96
N GLU A 53 3.55 -19.65 3.12
CA GLU A 53 2.94 -20.93 3.50
C GLU A 53 1.80 -21.34 2.54
N ALA A 54 1.07 -20.36 2.01
CA ALA A 54 0.04 -20.60 1.00
C ALA A 54 0.60 -20.86 -0.43
N GLY A 55 1.93 -20.84 -0.60
CA GLY A 55 2.59 -21.02 -1.89
C GLY A 55 2.54 -19.78 -2.79
N TRP A 56 2.41 -18.60 -2.22
CA TRP A 56 2.44 -17.32 -2.90
C TRP A 56 3.78 -16.61 -2.65
N THR A 57 4.06 -15.58 -3.42
CA THR A 57 5.26 -14.76 -3.24
C THR A 57 4.92 -13.29 -3.28
N PHE A 58 5.55 -12.55 -2.37
CA PHE A 58 5.37 -11.12 -2.17
C PHE A 58 6.65 -10.38 -2.56
N PHE A 59 6.69 -9.88 -3.78
CA PHE A 59 7.89 -9.30 -4.36
C PHE A 59 8.06 -7.84 -3.98
N PHE A 60 9.29 -7.49 -3.63
CA PHE A 60 9.73 -6.11 -3.58
C PHE A 60 10.03 -5.59 -4.98
N MET A 61 9.39 -4.49 -5.38
CA MET A 61 9.76 -3.80 -6.61
C MET A 61 10.73 -2.68 -6.26
N ALA A 62 11.85 -2.63 -6.96
CA ALA A 62 12.88 -1.63 -6.70
C ALA A 62 12.34 -0.21 -6.91
N GLY A 63 12.77 0.73 -6.05
CA GLY A 63 12.46 2.15 -6.14
C GLY A 63 11.35 2.58 -5.18
N GLU A 64 11.73 3.30 -4.12
CA GLU A 64 10.78 3.98 -3.25
C GLU A 64 10.02 5.05 -4.02
N ILE A 65 8.69 5.03 -3.88
CA ILE A 65 7.81 6.07 -4.40
C ILE A 65 7.36 6.99 -3.27
N LYS A 66 7.20 8.27 -3.59
CA LYS A 66 6.70 9.26 -2.64
C LYS A 66 5.57 10.11 -3.21
N ALA A 67 4.69 10.59 -2.34
CA ALA A 67 3.69 11.59 -2.67
C ALA A 67 3.66 12.67 -1.58
N THR A 68 3.73 13.93 -2.00
CA THR A 68 3.65 15.10 -1.12
C THR A 68 2.40 15.91 -1.45
N VAL A 69 1.66 16.32 -0.41
CA VAL A 69 0.42 17.11 -0.54
C VAL A 69 0.41 18.21 0.52
N PHE A 70 0.18 19.45 0.08
CA PHE A 70 0.01 20.61 0.95
C PHE A 70 -1.46 20.78 1.34
N GLY A 71 -1.71 21.25 2.56
CA GLY A 71 -3.05 21.58 3.03
C GLY A 71 -3.19 21.52 4.55
N PHE A 72 -4.14 22.31 5.06
CA PHE A 72 -4.38 22.46 6.50
C PHE A 72 -5.15 21.30 7.13
N ASP A 73 -5.85 20.52 6.31
CA ASP A 73 -6.56 19.33 6.75
C ASP A 73 -5.65 18.11 6.59
N ARG A 74 -5.07 17.65 7.71
CA ARG A 74 -4.14 16.51 7.73
C ARG A 74 -4.78 15.24 7.16
N GLN A 75 -6.05 14.98 7.45
CA GLN A 75 -6.72 13.76 6.99
C GLN A 75 -6.91 13.79 5.47
N LYS A 76 -7.38 14.92 4.93
CA LYS A 76 -7.55 15.09 3.48
C LYS A 76 -6.23 15.06 2.73
N THR A 77 -5.19 15.69 3.27
CA THR A 77 -3.85 15.69 2.64
C THR A 77 -3.25 14.29 2.62
N LEU A 78 -3.36 13.53 3.73
CA LEU A 78 -2.92 12.15 3.79
C LEU A 78 -3.67 11.24 2.81
N ARG A 79 -5.00 11.35 2.76
CA ARG A 79 -5.84 10.62 1.78
C ARG A 79 -5.41 10.91 0.35
N THR A 80 -5.21 12.18 0.02
CA THR A 80 -4.78 12.59 -1.32
C THR A 80 -3.38 12.06 -1.65
N ALA A 81 -2.48 12.05 -0.67
CA ALA A 81 -1.13 11.50 -0.85
C ALA A 81 -1.18 9.99 -1.12
N LEU A 82 -2.01 9.26 -0.36
CA LEU A 82 -2.21 7.83 -0.54
C LEU A 82 -2.83 7.50 -1.91
N GLN A 83 -3.85 8.24 -2.34
CA GLN A 83 -4.45 8.08 -3.67
C GLN A 83 -3.42 8.29 -4.80
N ARG A 84 -2.53 9.29 -4.65
CA ARG A 84 -1.43 9.53 -5.60
C ARG A 84 -0.42 8.37 -5.62
N LEU A 85 -0.10 7.78 -4.47
CA LEU A 85 0.76 6.60 -4.40
C LEU A 85 0.11 5.39 -5.06
N ILE A 86 -1.16 5.11 -4.76
CA ILE A 86 -1.92 4.01 -5.39
C ILE A 86 -1.92 4.16 -6.90
N ALA A 87 -2.16 5.37 -7.42
CA ALA A 87 -2.10 5.62 -8.85
C ALA A 87 -0.71 5.31 -9.45
N LYS A 88 0.39 5.68 -8.76
CA LYS A 88 1.76 5.34 -9.18
C LYS A 88 2.00 3.83 -9.18
N VAL A 89 1.58 3.12 -8.14
CA VAL A 89 1.74 1.66 -8.02
C VAL A 89 0.98 0.94 -9.13
N ARG A 90 -0.22 1.41 -9.47
CA ARG A 90 -0.99 0.89 -10.62
C ARG A 90 -0.25 1.07 -11.95
N THR A 91 0.39 2.22 -12.18
CA THR A 91 1.20 2.43 -13.40
C THR A 91 2.43 1.51 -13.48
N GLN A 92 2.87 0.95 -12.36
CA GLN A 92 3.96 -0.03 -12.27
C GLN A 92 3.44 -1.48 -12.30
N HIS A 93 2.16 -1.69 -12.61
CA HIS A 93 1.51 -3.02 -12.62
C HIS A 93 1.65 -3.79 -11.30
N CYS A 94 1.73 -3.05 -10.20
CA CYS A 94 1.81 -3.60 -8.85
C CYS A 94 0.42 -3.61 -8.22
N ASN A 95 0.12 -4.68 -7.48
CA ASN A 95 -1.17 -4.90 -6.83
C ASN A 95 -1.07 -4.76 -5.29
N SER A 96 0.10 -4.34 -4.79
CA SER A 96 0.35 -4.08 -3.39
C SER A 96 1.32 -2.92 -3.19
N ILE A 97 1.29 -2.33 -2.01
CA ILE A 97 2.19 -1.26 -1.59
C ILE A 97 2.44 -1.37 -0.10
N GLU A 98 3.68 -1.16 0.32
CA GLU A 98 4.07 -1.10 1.73
C GLU A 98 4.49 0.33 2.08
N ILE A 99 3.84 0.92 3.08
CA ILE A 99 4.18 2.27 3.54
C ILE A 99 5.47 2.19 4.34
N THR A 100 6.49 2.96 3.94
CA THR A 100 7.77 3.02 4.65
C THR A 100 7.79 4.16 5.65
N GLN A 101 7.15 5.28 5.31
CA GLN A 101 7.18 6.46 6.16
C GLN A 101 6.00 7.40 5.89
N VAL A 102 5.50 8.04 6.95
CA VAL A 102 4.52 9.14 6.88
C VAL A 102 5.10 10.33 7.64
N MET A 103 5.35 11.44 6.93
CA MET A 103 5.91 12.66 7.52
C MET A 103 4.93 13.81 7.40
N GLY A 104 4.81 14.62 8.46
CA GLY A 104 4.12 15.91 8.46
C GLY A 104 5.12 17.03 8.70
N HIS A 105 5.06 18.07 7.87
CA HIS A 105 5.95 19.22 7.93
C HIS A 105 5.21 20.51 7.57
N SER A 106 5.91 21.64 7.58
CA SER A 106 5.41 22.90 7.04
C SER A 106 6.49 23.64 6.28
N PHE A 107 6.09 24.36 5.23
CA PHE A 107 6.95 25.25 4.46
C PHE A 107 6.25 26.60 4.32
N LEU A 108 6.90 27.70 4.70
CA LEU A 108 6.30 29.04 4.72
C LEU A 108 4.94 29.09 5.42
N LYS A 109 4.81 28.40 6.58
CA LYS A 109 3.56 28.25 7.36
C LYS A 109 2.44 27.45 6.68
N VAL A 110 2.69 26.86 5.51
CA VAL A 110 1.75 25.95 4.86
C VAL A 110 2.11 24.51 5.24
N PRO A 111 1.24 23.78 5.96
CA PRO A 111 1.47 22.38 6.30
C PRO A 111 1.42 21.48 5.06
N TYR A 112 2.21 20.40 5.10
CA TYR A 112 2.18 19.35 4.09
C TYR A 112 2.46 17.97 4.69
N VAL A 113 1.99 16.95 4.01
CA VAL A 113 2.22 15.54 4.31
C VAL A 113 3.02 14.91 3.17
N SER A 114 4.05 14.14 3.51
CA SER A 114 4.79 13.28 2.59
C SER A 114 4.60 11.83 3.01
N VAL A 115 4.13 10.99 2.10
CA VAL A 115 4.04 9.54 2.29
C VAL A 115 5.03 8.87 1.36
N PHE A 116 5.80 7.94 1.92
CA PHE A 116 6.80 7.13 1.24
C PHE A 116 6.36 5.67 1.29
N ALA A 117 6.67 4.95 0.23
CA ALA A 117 6.24 3.58 0.10
C ALA A 117 7.07 2.78 -0.91
N HIS A 118 7.11 1.47 -0.70
CA HIS A 118 7.63 0.52 -1.65
C HIS A 118 6.48 -0.15 -2.41
N PRO A 119 6.49 -0.11 -3.76
CA PRO A 119 5.59 -0.93 -4.54
C PRO A 119 5.90 -2.41 -4.30
N ARG A 120 4.85 -3.21 -4.17
CA ARG A 120 4.95 -4.65 -3.94
C ARG A 120 4.07 -5.38 -4.95
N HIS A 121 4.47 -6.59 -5.33
CA HIS A 121 3.67 -7.42 -6.22
C HIS A 121 3.41 -8.78 -5.59
N LEU A 122 2.14 -9.12 -5.46
CA LEU A 122 1.67 -10.39 -4.97
C LEU A 122 1.30 -11.31 -6.14
N GLN A 123 1.87 -12.51 -6.17
CA GLN A 123 1.51 -13.53 -7.16
C GLN A 123 1.58 -14.95 -6.58
N LYS A 124 0.87 -15.88 -7.23
CA LYS A 124 0.87 -17.29 -6.86
C LYS A 124 2.10 -17.99 -7.46
N GLY A 125 2.81 -18.76 -6.64
CA GLY A 125 4.03 -19.44 -7.03
C GLY A 125 5.28 -18.54 -7.00
N LEU A 126 6.44 -19.15 -7.23
CA LEU A 126 7.76 -18.54 -7.12
C LEU A 126 8.24 -17.84 -8.40
N VAL A 127 7.41 -17.79 -9.45
CA VAL A 127 7.87 -17.50 -10.82
C VAL A 127 7.51 -16.07 -11.18
N PHE A 128 8.51 -15.20 -11.40
CA PHE A 128 8.30 -13.98 -12.18
C PHE A 128 7.85 -14.38 -13.58
N PRO A 129 6.73 -13.86 -14.12
CA PRO A 129 6.41 -14.07 -15.52
C PRO A 129 7.53 -13.43 -16.33
N GLU A 130 8.35 -14.25 -16.99
CA GLU A 130 9.27 -13.76 -18.00
C GLU A 130 8.45 -12.97 -19.03
N GLN A 131 8.85 -11.70 -19.25
CA GLN A 131 8.32 -10.89 -20.33
C GLN A 131 8.62 -11.61 -21.64
N ARG A 132 7.62 -12.30 -22.19
CA ARG A 132 7.72 -12.90 -23.52
C ARG A 132 7.53 -11.77 -24.54
N ASN A 133 8.66 -11.28 -25.05
CA ASN A 133 8.71 -10.45 -26.27
C ASN A 133 8.20 -11.24 -27.48
#